data_AF-A0A183IV83-F1
#
_entry.id   AF-A0A183IV83-F1
#
_cell.length_a   1.000
_cell.length_b   1.000
_cell.length_c   1.000
_cell.angle_alpha   90.00
_cell.angle_beta   90.00
_cell.angle_gamma   90.00
#
_symmetry.space_group_name_H-M   'P 1'
#
loop_
_entity.id
_entity.type
_entity.pdbx_description
1 polymer ?
#
loop_
_entity_poly.entity_id
_entity_poly.type
_entity_poly.pdbx_seq_one_letter_code
_entity_poly.pdbx_strand_id
1 'polypeptide(L)'
;MKLLRFCANNELFIMNTFFERRRMHQYTWYWEACVHQSMIDLIIVSSDLRRSLMDVCFKRGAELPTVHHIVVGTLRSEAISKQGLIIKGLRRHRGERWGIVKYRYCNVFVRLQEGSPPEKFKRFGPYNGWKKLEECVDNLRKRRIVEGL
;
A
#
# COMPACT_ATOMS: atom_id res chain seq x y z
N MET A 1 24.35 -14.13 -12.90
CA MET A 1 23.19 -14.91 -12.37
C MET A 1 23.29 -15.20 -10.86
N LYS A 2 23.67 -14.23 -10.01
CA LYS A 2 23.77 -14.44 -8.55
C LYS A 2 22.45 -14.13 -7.82
N LEU A 3 21.78 -13.05 -8.23
CA LEU A 3 20.52 -12.61 -7.62
C LEU A 3 19.35 -13.59 -7.85
N LEU A 4 19.19 -14.10 -9.07
CA LEU A 4 18.13 -15.08 -9.36
C LEU A 4 18.28 -16.37 -8.55
N ARG A 5 19.52 -16.83 -8.35
CA ARG A 5 19.81 -17.99 -7.49
C ARG A 5 19.51 -17.69 -6.03
N PHE A 6 19.88 -16.50 -5.55
CA PHE A 6 19.55 -16.07 -4.19
C PHE A 6 18.04 -16.01 -3.97
N CYS A 7 17.28 -15.44 -4.92
CA CYS A 7 15.83 -15.37 -4.82
C CYS A 7 15.18 -16.76 -4.87
N ALA A 8 15.65 -17.64 -5.76
CA ALA A 8 15.17 -19.02 -5.86
C ALA A 8 15.46 -19.83 -4.58
N ASN A 9 16.61 -19.62 -3.94
CA ASN A 9 17.00 -20.34 -2.74
C ASN A 9 16.25 -19.87 -1.47
N ASN A 10 15.75 -18.63 -1.46
CA ASN A 10 15.10 -18.01 -0.30
C ASN A 10 13.60 -17.74 -0.51
N GLU A 11 12.98 -18.38 -1.52
CA GLU A 11 11.56 -18.21 -1.86
C GLU A 11 11.14 -16.73 -2.04
N LEU A 12 12.00 -15.93 -2.67
CA LEU A 12 11.77 -14.53 -2.94
C LEU A 12 11.32 -14.31 -4.39
N PHE A 13 10.37 -13.40 -4.58
CA PHE A 13 9.85 -13.00 -5.88
C PHE A 13 10.36 -11.62 -6.29
N ILE A 14 10.84 -11.53 -7.53
CA ILE A 14 11.13 -10.26 -8.18
C ILE A 14 9.81 -9.68 -8.69
N MET A 15 9.41 -8.55 -8.15
CA MET A 15 8.07 -8.02 -8.38
C MET A 15 7.95 -7.27 -9.70
N ASN A 16 9.06 -6.70 -10.18
CA ASN A 16 9.10 -6.00 -11.46
C ASN A 16 8.71 -6.89 -12.65
N THR A 17 8.97 -8.19 -12.55
CA THR A 17 8.63 -9.20 -13.57
C THR A 17 7.24 -9.80 -13.37
N PHE A 18 6.52 -9.43 -12.30
CA PHE A 18 5.25 -10.07 -11.93
C PHE A 18 4.05 -9.58 -12.75
N PHE A 19 4.05 -8.31 -13.17
CA PHE A 19 2.99 -7.76 -14.02
C PHE A 19 3.50 -7.54 -15.44
N GLU A 20 2.69 -7.95 -16.41
CA GLU A 20 2.91 -7.59 -17.80
C GLU A 20 2.75 -6.08 -17.98
N ARG A 21 3.86 -5.40 -18.25
CA ARG A 21 3.88 -3.98 -18.62
C ARG A 21 4.51 -3.78 -19.99
N ARG A 22 4.13 -2.69 -20.65
CA ARG A 22 4.84 -2.21 -21.85
C ARG A 22 6.32 -1.99 -21.49
N ARG A 23 7.23 -2.36 -22.39
CA ARG A 23 8.70 -2.23 -22.21
C ARG A 23 9.14 -0.83 -21.74
N MET A 24 8.47 0.22 -22.22
CA MET A 24 8.72 1.60 -21.80
C MET A 24 8.47 1.89 -20.30
N HIS A 25 7.85 0.97 -19.58
CA HIS A 25 7.62 1.00 -18.14
C HIS A 25 8.30 -0.17 -17.44
N GLN A 26 9.38 -0.73 -18.00
CA GLN A 26 10.17 -1.78 -17.35
C GLN A 26 11.56 -1.30 -16.96
N TYR A 27 12.09 -0.28 -17.65
CA TYR A 27 13.45 0.20 -17.43
C TYR A 27 13.48 1.39 -16.48
N THR A 28 14.43 1.37 -15.55
CA THR A 28 14.62 2.45 -14.57
C THR A 28 15.72 3.40 -14.98
N TRP A 29 16.68 2.92 -15.74
CA TRP A 29 17.84 3.70 -16.13
C TRP A 29 17.97 3.77 -17.66
N TYR A 30 18.36 4.95 -18.11
CA TYR A 30 18.56 5.26 -19.53
C TYR A 30 19.96 5.89 -19.70
N TRP A 31 20.60 5.63 -20.83
CA TRP A 31 21.82 6.34 -21.27
C TRP A 31 21.60 6.85 -22.69
N GLU A 32 22.15 8.03 -22.99
CA GLU A 32 22.05 8.69 -24.30
C GLU A 32 20.62 8.67 -24.85
N ALA A 33 19.67 9.19 -24.08
CA ALA A 33 18.29 9.38 -24.51
C ALA A 33 17.64 8.14 -25.16
N CYS A 34 17.89 6.96 -24.58
CA CYS A 34 17.22 5.66 -24.83
C CYS A 34 17.94 4.62 -25.69
N VAL A 35 19.22 4.83 -26.04
CA VAL A 35 20.03 3.80 -26.73
C VAL A 35 20.29 2.60 -25.82
N HIS A 36 20.61 2.85 -24.55
CA HIS A 36 20.76 1.79 -23.56
C HIS A 36 19.72 1.95 -22.46
N GLN A 37 19.04 0.85 -22.14
CA GLN A 37 17.97 0.79 -21.15
C GLN A 37 18.28 -0.37 -20.20
N SER A 38 18.26 -0.12 -18.90
CA SER A 38 18.54 -1.14 -17.87
C SER A 38 17.51 -1.08 -16.76
N MET A 39 17.12 -2.25 -16.27
CA MET A 39 16.30 -2.40 -15.06
C MET A 39 17.27 -2.61 -13.89
N ILE A 40 17.58 -1.53 -13.17
CA ILE A 40 18.56 -1.55 -12.08
C ILE A 40 17.86 -1.72 -10.73
N ASP A 41 16.72 -1.04 -10.54
CA ASP A 41 15.98 -1.10 -9.28
C ASP A 41 14.98 -2.23 -9.30
N LEU A 42 15.10 -3.12 -8.32
CA LEU A 42 14.27 -4.30 -8.19
C LEU A 42 13.60 -4.27 -6.82
N ILE A 43 12.27 -4.39 -6.82
CA ILE A 43 11.53 -4.69 -5.60
C ILE A 43 11.48 -6.22 -5.48
N ILE A 44 12.03 -6.74 -4.38
CA ILE A 44 12.06 -8.16 -4.05
C ILE A 44 11.21 -8.36 -2.80
N VAL A 45 10.29 -9.32 -2.85
CA VAL A 45 9.35 -9.59 -1.77
C VAL A 45 9.26 -11.09 -1.52
N SER A 46 9.04 -11.48 -0.27
CA SER A 46 8.83 -12.88 0.10
C SER A 46 7.59 -13.47 -0.58
N SER A 47 7.60 -14.78 -0.81
CA SER A 47 6.47 -15.52 -1.39
C SER A 47 5.14 -15.24 -0.68
N ASP A 48 5.17 -15.02 0.64
CA ASP A 48 3.99 -14.76 1.46
C ASP A 48 3.31 -13.42 1.12
N LEU A 49 4.12 -12.37 0.93
CA LEU A 49 3.60 -11.05 0.57
C LEU A 49 3.24 -10.94 -0.91
N ARG A 50 3.52 -11.94 -1.74
CA ARG A 50 3.16 -11.96 -3.17
C ARG A 50 1.67 -11.70 -3.39
N ARG A 51 0.79 -12.25 -2.55
CA ARG A 51 -0.67 -12.07 -2.67
C ARG A 51 -1.16 -10.70 -2.22
N SER A 52 -0.36 -9.99 -1.42
CA SER A 52 -0.69 -8.65 -0.91
C SER A 52 -0.37 -7.56 -1.93
N LEU A 53 0.42 -7.87 -2.95
CA LEU A 53 0.88 -6.86 -3.88
C LEU A 53 -0.15 -6.56 -4.97
N MET A 54 -0.43 -5.27 -5.11
CA MET A 54 -1.41 -4.75 -6.06
C MET A 54 -0.74 -4.33 -7.37
N ASP A 55 0.35 -3.56 -7.30
CA ASP A 55 1.03 -3.05 -8.49
C ASP A 55 2.46 -2.57 -8.18
N VAL A 56 3.40 -2.66 -9.13
CA VAL A 56 4.78 -2.13 -9.02
C VAL A 56 5.10 -1.28 -10.25
N CYS A 57 4.72 -0.01 -10.24
CA CYS A 57 4.82 0.87 -11.40
C CYS A 57 6.09 1.73 -11.38
N PHE A 58 6.60 2.01 -12.57
CA PHE A 58 7.68 2.97 -12.80
C PHE A 58 7.06 4.30 -13.18
N LYS A 59 7.37 5.36 -12.43
CA LYS A 59 6.82 6.69 -12.68
C LYS A 59 7.85 7.57 -13.37
N ARG A 60 7.47 8.13 -14.52
CA ARG A 60 8.22 9.17 -15.23
C ARG A 60 7.81 10.54 -14.72
N GLY A 61 8.77 11.45 -14.54
CA GLY A 61 8.49 12.83 -14.15
C GLY A 61 8.44 13.12 -12.64
N ALA A 62 9.05 12.29 -11.78
CA ALA A 62 9.42 12.75 -10.44
C ALA A 62 10.69 13.61 -10.60
N GLU A 63 10.49 14.92 -10.73
CA GLU A 63 11.45 15.90 -11.24
C GLU A 63 12.77 15.97 -10.44
N LEU A 64 13.79 15.27 -10.95
CA LEU A 64 15.21 15.55 -10.81
C LEU A 64 15.82 15.28 -12.20
N PRO A 65 16.83 16.03 -12.67
CA PRO A 65 17.47 15.84 -13.97
C PRO A 65 18.38 14.58 -13.99
N THR A 66 18.02 13.57 -13.21
CA THR A 66 18.73 12.31 -13.11
C THR A 66 18.14 11.33 -14.11
N VAL A 67 19.00 10.57 -14.77
CA VAL A 67 18.66 9.58 -15.82
C VAL A 67 17.96 8.33 -15.28
N HIS A 68 17.30 8.47 -14.13
CA HIS A 68 16.80 7.41 -13.27
C HIS A 68 15.33 7.65 -12.92
N HIS A 69 14.49 6.66 -13.19
CA HIS A 69 13.06 6.67 -12.85
C HIS A 69 12.82 5.99 -11.51
N ILE A 70 11.82 6.48 -10.77
CA ILE A 70 11.46 5.92 -9.47
C ILE A 70 10.55 4.70 -9.66
N VAL A 71 10.83 3.65 -8.88
CA VAL A 71 9.96 2.46 -8.77
C VAL A 71 9.03 2.62 -7.59
N VAL A 72 7.74 2.38 -7.80
CA VAL A 72 6.69 2.51 -6.80
C VAL A 72 5.95 1.19 -6.67
N GLY A 73 6.15 0.50 -5.53
CA GLY A 73 5.39 -0.67 -5.14
C GLY A 73 4.17 -0.32 -4.30
N THR A 74 3.00 -0.81 -4.71
CA THR A 74 1.73 -0.69 -3.98
C THR A 74 1.37 -2.05 -3.38
N LEU A 75 1.40 -2.11 -2.06
CA LEU A 75 1.10 -3.29 -1.26
C LEU A 75 -0.17 -3.05 -0.44
N ARG A 76 -0.95 -4.10 -0.24
CA ARG A 76 -2.14 -4.09 0.61
C ARG A 76 -1.77 -4.66 1.98
N SER A 77 -1.70 -3.81 2.99
CA SER A 77 -1.37 -4.22 4.36
C SER A 77 -2.29 -3.55 5.39
N GLU A 78 -2.40 -4.16 6.57
CA GLU A 78 -3.03 -3.51 7.73
C GLU A 78 -2.11 -2.39 8.21
N ALA A 79 -2.52 -1.16 7.93
CA ALA A 79 -1.76 0.04 8.24
C ALA A 79 -2.55 0.89 9.23
N ILE A 80 -1.95 1.21 10.37
CA ILE A 80 -2.51 2.16 11.34
C ILE A 80 -1.86 3.51 11.08
N SER A 81 -2.64 4.51 10.70
CA SER A 81 -2.18 5.89 10.61
C SER A 81 -2.38 6.60 11.95
N LYS A 82 -1.31 7.17 12.50
CA LYS A 82 -1.37 8.07 13.66
C LYS A 82 -1.06 9.49 13.19
N GLN A 83 -1.77 10.46 13.76
CA GLN A 83 -1.46 11.86 13.53
C GLN A 83 -0.05 12.15 14.08
N GLY A 84 0.82 12.64 13.20
CA GLY A 84 2.19 13.04 13.54
C GLY A 84 2.25 14.48 14.02
N LEU A 85 3.47 14.98 14.17
CA LEU A 85 3.73 16.37 14.57
C LEU A 85 3.00 17.35 13.62
N ILE A 86 2.40 18.40 14.17
CA ILE A 86 1.80 19.48 13.38
C ILE A 86 2.69 20.71 13.53
N ILE A 87 3.43 21.04 12.47
CA ILE A 87 4.27 22.24 12.46
C ILE A 87 3.40 23.41 11.97
N LYS A 88 3.42 24.52 12.72
CA LYS A 88 2.73 25.75 12.31
C LYS A 88 3.73 26.71 11.65
N GLY A 89 3.40 27.18 10.45
CA GLY A 89 4.11 28.25 9.77
C GLY A 89 3.22 29.47 9.58
N LEU A 90 3.82 30.61 9.23
CA LEU A 90 3.13 31.83 8.85
C LEU A 90 3.18 31.98 7.33
N ARG A 91 2.05 32.27 6.70
CA ARG A 91 1.95 32.60 5.28
C ARG A 91 1.44 34.02 5.13
N ARG A 92 2.18 34.82 4.37
CA ARG A 92 1.78 36.18 4.04
C ARG A 92 0.78 36.17 2.89
N HIS A 93 -0.33 36.87 3.06
CA HIS A 93 -1.33 37.14 2.05
C HIS A 93 -1.23 38.61 1.58
N ARG A 94 -1.94 38.95 0.51
CA ARG A 94 -2.01 40.32 -0.02
C ARG A 94 -2.56 41.27 1.06
N GLY A 95 -1.98 42.47 1.16
CA GLY A 95 -2.41 43.50 2.12
C GLY A 95 -2.02 43.19 3.57
N GLU A 96 -0.81 42.67 3.79
CA GLU A 96 -0.21 42.45 5.13
C GLU A 96 -0.98 41.51 6.07
N ARG A 97 -1.90 40.72 5.52
CA ARG A 97 -2.63 39.70 6.26
C ARG A 97 -1.74 38.47 6.46
N TRP A 98 -1.60 38.01 7.69
CA TRP A 98 -0.84 36.82 8.03
C TRP A 98 -1.79 35.66 8.35
N GLY A 99 -1.58 34.51 7.71
CA GLY A 99 -2.33 33.28 7.93
C GLY A 99 -1.45 32.20 8.56
N ILE A 100 -2.01 31.39 9.46
CA ILE A 100 -1.29 30.26 10.06
C ILE A 100 -1.48 29.02 9.16
N VAL A 101 -0.38 28.51 8.62
CA VAL A 101 -0.35 27.25 7.87
C VAL A 101 -0.02 26.11 8.83
N LYS A 102 -0.79 25.02 8.78
CA LYS A 102 -0.55 23.82 9.59
C LYS A 102 -0.02 22.71 8.69
N TYR A 103 1.27 22.43 8.76
CA TYR A 103 1.89 21.27 8.13
C TYR A 103 1.59 20.05 8.99
N ARG A 104 0.63 19.23 8.55
CA ARG A 104 0.22 18.01 9.25
C ARG A 104 1.00 16.84 8.69
N TYR A 105 1.80 16.20 9.52
CA TYR A 105 2.45 14.95 9.17
C TYR A 105 1.62 13.79 9.73
N CYS A 106 1.62 12.64 9.06
CA CYS A 106 1.02 11.41 9.55
C CYS A 106 2.05 10.29 9.48
N ASN A 107 2.08 9.47 10.53
CA ASN A 107 2.95 8.30 10.59
C ASN A 107 2.09 7.08 10.33
N VAL A 108 2.49 6.26 9.37
CA VAL A 108 1.82 5.01 9.04
C VAL A 108 2.65 3.86 9.57
N PHE A 109 2.08 3.08 10.49
CA PHE A 109 2.72 1.91 11.06
C PHE A 109 2.12 0.66 10.44
N VAL A 110 2.98 -0.24 9.98
CA VAL A 110 2.60 -1.53 9.40
C VAL A 110 3.24 -2.62 10.24
N ARG A 111 2.44 -3.59 10.68
CA ARG A 111 2.96 -4.82 11.32
C ARG A 111 2.80 -5.95 10.33
N LEU A 112 3.93 -6.51 9.89
CA LEU A 112 3.93 -7.71 9.06
C LEU A 112 4.01 -8.93 9.95
N GLN A 113 3.18 -9.93 9.68
CA GLN A 113 3.26 -11.26 10.25
C GLN A 113 3.46 -12.23 9.09
N GLU A 114 4.43 -13.12 9.22
CA GLU A 114 4.66 -14.20 8.27
C GLU A 114 3.52 -15.22 8.39
N GLY A 115 2.95 -15.62 7.26
CA GLY A 115 1.85 -16.58 7.21
C GLY A 115 0.81 -16.30 6.12
N SER A 116 -0.04 -17.31 5.90
CA SER A 116 -1.19 -17.15 5.01
C SER A 116 -2.13 -16.05 5.54
N PRO A 117 -2.67 -15.18 4.67
CA PRO A 117 -3.52 -14.08 5.10
C PRO A 117 -4.70 -14.61 5.93
N PRO A 118 -5.05 -13.94 7.05
CA PRO A 118 -6.15 -14.38 7.92
C PRO A 118 -7.45 -14.56 7.14
N GLU A 119 -8.18 -15.64 7.39
CA GLU A 119 -9.38 -16.03 6.64
C GLU A 119 -10.46 -14.92 6.57
N LYS A 120 -10.49 -14.07 7.60
CA LYS A 120 -11.32 -12.86 7.76
C LYS A 120 -11.10 -11.76 6.72
N PHE A 121 -10.08 -11.84 5.86
CA PHE A 121 -9.80 -10.83 4.84
C PHE A 121 -10.63 -10.94 3.56
N LYS A 122 -11.45 -11.98 3.42
CA LYS A 122 -12.50 -12.01 2.40
C LYS A 122 -13.53 -10.94 2.79
N ARG A 123 -13.39 -9.73 2.22
CA ARG A 123 -14.17 -8.50 2.55
C ARG A 123 -15.68 -8.71 2.63
N PHE A 124 -16.19 -9.77 2.02
CA PHE A 124 -17.55 -10.24 2.18
C PHE A 124 -17.47 -11.76 2.37
N GLY A 125 -17.88 -12.26 3.54
CA GLY A 125 -18.38 -13.63 3.59
C GLY A 125 -19.58 -13.73 2.63
N PRO A 126 -19.90 -14.91 2.07
CA PRO A 126 -21.09 -15.06 1.25
C PRO A 126 -22.27 -14.46 1.99
N TYR A 127 -23.01 -13.56 1.32
CA TYR A 127 -24.15 -12.87 1.91
C TYR A 127 -25.26 -13.89 2.18
N ASN A 128 -25.23 -14.51 3.37
CA ASN A 128 -26.23 -15.48 3.80
C ASN A 128 -27.32 -14.76 4.59
N GLY A 129 -28.47 -14.54 3.96
CA GLY A 129 -29.66 -13.96 4.61
C GLY A 129 -30.07 -14.72 5.89
N TRP A 130 -29.83 -16.03 5.93
CA TRP A 130 -30.05 -16.88 7.10
C TRP A 130 -29.31 -16.43 8.35
N LYS A 131 -28.06 -15.98 8.21
CA LYS A 131 -27.25 -15.51 9.34
C LYS A 131 -27.81 -14.23 9.96
N LYS A 132 -28.39 -13.35 9.12
CA LYS A 132 -29.09 -12.14 9.58
C LYS A 132 -30.42 -12.46 10.26
N LEU A 133 -31.15 -13.47 9.78
CA LEU A 133 -32.37 -13.93 10.42
C LEU A 133 -32.09 -14.49 11.81
N GLU A 134 -31.06 -15.32 11.93
CA GLU A 134 -30.61 -15.89 13.20
C GLU A 134 -30.20 -14.80 14.20
N GLU A 135 -29.41 -13.81 13.75
CA GLU A 135 -29.05 -12.64 14.55
C GLU A 135 -30.28 -11.81 14.98
N CYS A 136 -31.29 -11.68 14.12
CA CYS A 136 -32.55 -11.01 14.44
C CYS A 136 -33.35 -11.75 15.50
N VAL A 137 -33.49 -13.08 15.36
CA VAL A 137 -34.18 -13.94 16.33
C VAL A 137 -33.47 -13.90 17.68
N ASP A 138 -32.14 -13.95 17.70
CA ASP A 138 -31.35 -13.83 18.92
C ASP A 138 -31.49 -12.46 19.57
N ASN A 139 -31.51 -11.39 18.78
CA ASN A 139 -31.76 -10.04 19.29
C ASN A 139 -33.16 -9.91 19.90
N LEU A 140 -34.18 -10.54 19.31
CA LEU A 140 -35.53 -10.59 19.85
C LEU A 140 -35.60 -11.39 21.15
N ARG A 141 -34.93 -12.54 21.23
CA ARG A 141 -34.83 -13.37 22.45
C ARG A 141 -34.11 -12.68 23.60
N LYS A 142 -33.14 -11.83 23.29
CA LYS A 142 -32.38 -11.02 24.27
C LYS A 142 -33.14 -9.78 24.75
N ARG A 143 -34.29 -9.43 24.14
CA ARG A 143 -35.09 -8.30 24.62
C ARG A 143 -35.69 -8.66 25.96
N ARG A 144 -35.26 -7.92 26.98
CA ARG A 144 -35.88 -7.92 28.30
C ARG A 144 -36.64 -6.61 28.47
N ILE A 145 -37.80 -6.66 29.11
CA ILE A 145 -38.53 -5.45 29.51
C ILE A 145 -37.66 -4.76 30.58
N VAL A 146 -37.15 -3.57 30.27
CA VAL A 146 -36.25 -2.81 31.16
C VAL A 146 -37.04 -2.11 32.27
N GLU A 147 -38.32 -1.81 32.03
CA GLU A 147 -39.22 -1.12 32.98
C GLU A 147 -40.49 -1.95 33.25
N GLY A 148 -40.30 -3.12 33.86
CA GLY A 148 -41.40 -3.99 34.27
C GLY A 148 -41.11 -4.56 35.66
N LEU A 149 -41.61 -3.84 36.67
CA LEU A 149 -41.39 -3.96 38.13
C LEU A 149 -40.05 -3.44 38.65
#